data_AF-A0A2D6JCQ4-F1
#
_entry.id   AF-A0A2D6JCQ4-F1
#
_cell.length_a   1.000
_cell.length_b   1.000
_cell.length_c   1.000
_cell.angle_alpha   90.00
_cell.angle_beta   90.00
_cell.angle_gamma   90.00
#
_symmetry.space_group_name_H-M   'P 1'
#
loop_
_entity.id
_entity.type
_entity.pdbx_description
1 polymer ?
#
loop_
_entity_poly.entity_id
_entity_poly.type
_entity_poly.pdbx_seq_one_letter_code
_entity_poly.pdbx_strand_id
1 'polypeptide(L)'
;MRFPKFFSSKKGITPIISVILLLMMTIAIAGLAYTFLQRMQGTIQTSSENTSLELLGGLNVQLKVEGFVANCSASTDKANITIYVRNAGTEQAEKLQLFVDDALQSNMANDTLAAGTVTSYSGGVLNDVSCSEWINKTKEVRLSSKETSAEKLIKFTCTYSSYLC
;
A
#
# COMPACT_ATOMS: atom_id res chain seq x y z
N MET A 1 -66.04 13.56 12.20
CA MET A 1 -65.77 12.55 11.16
C MET A 1 -66.14 11.18 11.71
N ARG A 2 -67.06 10.50 11.01
CA ARG A 2 -67.81 9.33 11.48
C ARG A 2 -67.06 8.06 11.11
N PHE A 3 -66.57 7.33 12.10
CA PHE A 3 -66.05 5.98 11.92
C PHE A 3 -67.19 5.05 11.48
N PRO A 4 -67.06 4.29 10.38
CA PRO A 4 -67.96 3.18 10.12
C PRO A 4 -67.42 1.92 10.80
N LYS A 5 -68.15 1.43 11.81
CA LYS A 5 -68.09 0.04 12.27
C LYS A 5 -69.00 -0.80 11.37
N PHE A 6 -68.46 -1.83 10.72
CA PHE A 6 -69.24 -2.97 10.24
C PHE A 6 -68.39 -4.25 10.32
N PHE A 7 -68.36 -4.87 11.50
CA PHE A 7 -67.98 -6.29 11.63
C PHE A 7 -69.26 -7.06 11.93
N SER A 8 -69.87 -7.59 10.86
CA SER A 8 -70.92 -8.60 10.95
C SER A 8 -70.26 -9.96 11.21
N SER A 9 -70.87 -10.72 12.10
CA SER A 9 -70.44 -12.03 12.59
C SER A 9 -70.21 -13.06 11.47
N LYS A 10 -68.95 -13.28 11.10
CA LYS A 10 -68.39 -14.58 10.71
C LYS A 10 -67.10 -14.80 11.50
N LYS A 11 -67.24 -15.42 12.67
CA LYS A 11 -66.13 -15.82 13.56
C LYS A 11 -65.27 -16.85 12.81
N GLY A 12 -64.02 -16.50 12.48
CA GLY A 12 -63.02 -17.45 11.97
C GLY A 12 -62.09 -16.92 10.88
N ILE A 13 -62.48 -15.91 10.10
CA ILE A 13 -61.69 -15.47 8.93
C ILE A 13 -60.65 -14.40 9.31
N THR A 14 -60.95 -13.53 10.27
CA THR A 14 -60.04 -12.47 10.74
C THR A 14 -58.71 -13.00 11.31
N PRO A 15 -58.67 -14.08 12.11
CA PRO A 15 -57.41 -14.67 12.57
C PRO A 15 -56.58 -15.26 11.43
N ILE A 16 -57.24 -15.89 10.45
CA ILE A 16 -56.58 -16.54 9.31
C ILE A 16 -55.88 -15.51 8.42
N ILE A 17 -56.54 -14.38 8.13
CA ILE A 17 -55.96 -13.29 7.35
C ILE A 17 -54.72 -12.71 8.07
N SER A 18 -54.77 -12.56 9.40
CA SER A 18 -53.62 -12.08 10.17
C SER A 18 -52.42 -13.02 10.11
N VAL A 19 -52.64 -14.34 10.13
CA VAL A 19 -51.55 -15.33 10.02
C VAL A 19 -50.91 -15.27 8.63
N ILE A 20 -51.70 -15.13 7.57
CA ILE A 20 -51.18 -15.01 6.20
C ILE A 20 -50.39 -13.71 6.02
N LEU A 21 -50.89 -12.59 6.56
CA LEU A 21 -50.17 -11.31 6.55
C LEU A 21 -48.86 -11.37 7.33
N LEU A 22 -48.86 -12.05 8.48
CA LEU A 22 -47.66 -12.24 9.30
C LEU A 22 -46.63 -13.13 8.57
N LEU A 23 -47.09 -14.18 7.90
CA LEU A 23 -46.25 -15.11 7.15
C LEU A 23 -45.61 -14.46 5.90
N MET A 24 -46.29 -13.51 5.25
CA MET A 24 -45.71 -12.71 4.16
C MET A 24 -44.55 -11.82 4.64
N MET A 25 -44.67 -11.23 5.83
CA MET A 25 -43.62 -10.39 6.40
C MET A 25 -42.37 -11.20 6.80
N THR A 26 -42.56 -12.38 7.39
CA THR A 26 -41.42 -13.24 7.78
C THR A 26 -40.64 -13.75 6.58
N ILE A 27 -41.32 -14.10 5.47
CA ILE A 27 -40.67 -14.49 4.22
C ILE A 27 -39.85 -13.34 3.64
N ALA A 28 -40.38 -12.10 3.67
CA ALA A 28 -39.66 -10.92 3.19
C ALA A 28 -38.37 -10.65 4.00
N ILE A 29 -38.44 -10.76 5.32
CA ILE A 29 -37.28 -10.58 6.21
C ILE A 29 -36.24 -11.68 5.98
N ALA A 30 -36.68 -12.95 5.86
CA ALA A 30 -35.79 -14.08 5.61
C ALA A 30 -35.04 -13.95 4.28
N GLY A 31 -35.71 -13.48 3.21
CA GLY A 31 -35.07 -13.24 1.91
C GLY A 31 -33.99 -12.15 1.96
N LEU A 32 -34.26 -11.05 2.68
CA LEU A 32 -33.29 -9.98 2.89
C LEU A 32 -32.09 -10.44 3.73
N ALA A 33 -32.33 -11.21 4.80
CA ALA A 33 -31.26 -11.77 5.62
C ALA A 33 -30.36 -12.74 4.82
N TYR A 34 -30.95 -13.58 3.98
CA TYR A 34 -30.20 -14.53 3.16
C TYR A 34 -29.30 -13.82 2.13
N THR A 35 -29.81 -12.80 1.45
CA THR A 35 -29.02 -12.01 0.50
C THR A 35 -27.92 -11.20 1.17
N PHE A 36 -28.16 -10.67 2.38
CA PHE A 36 -27.14 -10.01 3.18
C PHE A 36 -26.02 -10.97 3.58
N LEU A 37 -26.35 -12.16 4.09
CA LEU A 37 -25.37 -13.17 4.49
C LEU A 37 -24.56 -13.71 3.31
N GLN A 38 -25.17 -13.91 2.14
CA GLN A 38 -24.45 -14.32 0.93
C GLN A 38 -23.45 -13.24 0.47
N ARG A 39 -23.86 -11.97 0.48
CA ARG A 39 -22.97 -10.85 0.14
C ARG A 39 -21.83 -10.71 1.15
N MET A 40 -22.12 -10.91 2.43
CA MET A 40 -21.14 -10.83 3.51
C MET A 40 -20.08 -11.93 3.37
N GLN A 41 -20.48 -13.17 3.07
CA GLN A 41 -19.54 -14.27 2.83
C GLN A 41 -18.65 -14.01 1.60
N GLY A 42 -19.22 -13.57 0.48
CA GLY A 42 -18.43 -13.23 -0.71
C GLY A 42 -17.43 -12.09 -0.48
N THR A 43 -17.80 -11.09 0.32
CA THR A 43 -16.94 -9.94 0.65
C THR A 43 -15.84 -10.32 1.65
N ILE A 44 -16.15 -11.13 2.66
CA ILE A 44 -15.17 -11.54 3.68
C ILE A 44 -14.10 -12.45 3.07
N GLN A 45 -14.50 -13.40 2.21
CA GLN A 45 -13.57 -14.36 1.63
C GLN A 45 -12.59 -13.69 0.65
N THR A 46 -13.09 -12.79 -0.20
CA THR A 46 -12.25 -12.03 -1.14
C THR A 46 -11.37 -10.97 -0.45
N SER A 47 -11.86 -10.33 0.62
CA SER A 47 -11.06 -9.39 1.41
C SER A 47 -9.95 -10.09 2.19
N SER A 48 -10.25 -11.23 2.83
CA SER A 48 -9.28 -12.00 3.62
C SER A 48 -8.15 -12.58 2.77
N GLU A 49 -8.43 -13.09 1.57
CA GLU A 49 -7.40 -13.64 0.68
C GLU A 49 -6.46 -12.54 0.16
N ASN A 50 -6.99 -11.40 -0.26
CA ASN A 50 -6.18 -10.29 -0.76
C ASN A 50 -5.32 -9.66 0.34
N THR A 51 -5.88 -9.43 1.54
CA THR A 51 -5.11 -8.89 2.66
C THR A 51 -4.03 -9.86 3.13
N SER A 52 -4.30 -11.17 3.11
CA SER A 52 -3.30 -12.17 3.50
C SER A 52 -2.14 -12.25 2.50
N LEU A 53 -2.43 -12.20 1.19
CA LEU A 53 -1.40 -12.21 0.15
C LEU A 53 -0.54 -10.95 0.18
N GLU A 54 -1.14 -9.78 0.41
CA GLU A 54 -0.40 -8.51 0.52
C GLU A 54 0.49 -8.48 1.78
N LEU A 55 0.00 -8.99 2.92
CA LEU A 55 0.83 -9.11 4.13
C LEU A 55 1.97 -10.13 3.97
N LEU A 56 1.71 -11.28 3.32
CA LEU A 56 2.72 -12.30 3.08
C LEU A 56 3.76 -11.82 2.07
N GLY A 57 3.35 -11.14 1.00
CA GLY A 57 4.25 -10.49 0.05
C GLY A 57 5.14 -9.43 0.71
N GLY A 58 4.56 -8.62 1.61
CA GLY A 58 5.30 -7.65 2.41
C GLY A 58 6.31 -8.25 3.41
N LEU A 59 6.12 -9.50 3.84
CA LEU A 59 7.08 -10.24 4.67
C LEU A 59 8.20 -10.88 3.84
N ASN A 60 7.86 -11.36 2.65
CA ASN A 60 8.78 -12.06 1.75
C ASN A 60 9.74 -11.10 1.02
N VAL A 61 9.30 -9.87 0.72
CA VAL A 61 10.14 -8.84 0.12
C VAL A 61 10.46 -7.80 1.18
N GLN A 62 11.73 -7.69 1.56
CA GLN A 62 12.19 -6.73 2.58
C GLN A 62 13.25 -5.82 1.99
N LEU A 63 12.81 -4.66 1.50
CA LEU A 63 13.72 -3.67 0.92
C LEU A 63 14.39 -2.86 2.03
N LYS A 64 15.71 -2.76 1.96
CA LYS A 64 16.53 -2.02 2.92
C LYS A 64 17.58 -1.22 2.17
N VAL A 65 17.70 0.06 2.52
CA VAL A 65 18.87 0.84 2.12
C VAL A 65 20.01 0.55 3.09
N GLU A 66 21.11 0.00 2.55
CA GLU A 66 22.32 -0.37 3.29
C GLU A 66 23.26 0.83 3.48
N GLY A 67 23.28 1.77 2.54
CA GLY A 67 24.11 2.95 2.63
C GLY A 67 24.05 3.83 1.40
N PHE A 68 24.82 4.91 1.43
CA PHE A 68 24.98 5.83 0.32
C PHE A 68 26.43 6.32 0.27
N VAL A 69 26.87 6.73 -0.92
CA VAL A 69 28.14 7.40 -1.15
C VAL A 69 27.83 8.66 -1.93
N ALA A 70 28.32 9.80 -1.46
CA ALA A 70 28.19 11.08 -2.14
C ALA A 70 29.58 11.64 -2.43
N ASN A 71 29.93 11.70 -3.71
CA ASN A 71 31.21 12.23 -4.17
C ASN A 71 31.02 13.66 -4.66
N CYS A 72 31.62 14.61 -3.96
CA CYS A 72 31.54 16.02 -4.29
C CYS A 72 32.82 16.51 -4.97
N SER A 73 32.65 17.17 -6.11
CA SER A 73 33.73 17.80 -6.85
C SER A 73 33.91 19.25 -6.42
N ALA A 74 35.05 19.56 -5.80
CA ALA A 74 35.39 20.91 -5.34
C ALA A 74 35.53 21.94 -6.49
N SER A 75 35.78 21.49 -7.72
CA SER A 75 35.98 22.38 -8.88
C SER A 75 34.68 22.84 -9.53
N THR A 76 33.58 22.09 -9.34
CA THR A 76 32.31 22.34 -10.00
C THR A 76 31.13 22.52 -9.04
N ASP A 77 31.35 22.32 -7.73
CA ASP A 77 30.31 22.28 -6.68
C ASP A 77 29.19 21.25 -6.97
N LYS A 78 29.56 20.18 -7.67
CA LYS A 78 28.63 19.12 -8.09
C LYS A 78 28.90 17.82 -7.36
N ALA A 79 27.83 17.14 -6.99
CA ALA A 79 27.83 15.86 -6.31
C ALA A 79 27.26 14.76 -7.22
N ASN A 80 27.90 13.61 -7.17
CA ASN A 80 27.37 12.36 -7.72
C ASN A 80 27.10 11.41 -6.56
N ILE A 81 25.84 10.99 -6.45
CA ILE A 81 25.34 10.21 -5.33
C ILE A 81 25.00 8.82 -5.81
N THR A 82 25.45 7.84 -5.05
CA THR A 82 25.18 6.41 -5.27
C THR A 82 24.51 5.85 -4.03
N ILE A 83 23.33 5.25 -4.19
CA ILE A 83 22.56 4.63 -3.09
C ILE A 83 22.61 3.11 -3.24
N TYR A 84 22.89 2.42 -2.15
CA TYR A 84 22.97 0.95 -2.11
C TYR A 84 21.69 0.38 -1.50
N VAL A 85 20.97 -0.39 -2.30
CA VAL A 85 19.69 -1.00 -1.92
C VAL A 85 19.88 -2.51 -1.88
N ARG A 86 19.42 -3.13 -0.79
CA ARG A 86 19.39 -4.56 -0.60
C ARG A 86 17.95 -5.04 -0.52
N ASN A 87 17.66 -6.15 -1.18
CA ASN A 87 16.50 -6.96 -0.83
C ASN A 87 16.93 -8.01 0.21
N ALA A 88 16.59 -7.77 1.48
CA ALA A 88 16.84 -8.69 2.58
C ALA A 88 15.75 -9.78 2.72
N GLY A 89 14.76 -9.76 1.82
CA GLY A 89 13.69 -10.75 1.75
C GLY A 89 14.13 -12.07 1.13
N THR A 90 13.19 -13.01 1.06
CA THR A 90 13.34 -14.34 0.48
C THR A 90 12.87 -14.42 -0.96
N GLU A 91 12.09 -13.45 -1.44
CA GLU A 91 11.57 -13.39 -2.80
C GLU A 91 12.12 -12.19 -3.59
N GLN A 92 12.07 -12.27 -4.92
CA GLN A 92 12.50 -11.19 -5.81
C GLN A 92 11.53 -10.00 -5.74
N ALA A 93 12.07 -8.79 -5.61
CA ALA A 93 11.28 -7.57 -5.71
C ALA A 93 11.11 -7.20 -7.18
N GLU A 94 9.87 -6.94 -7.61
CA GLU A 94 9.56 -6.49 -8.96
C GLU A 94 9.06 -5.04 -8.97
N LYS A 95 9.25 -4.37 -10.11
CA LYS A 95 8.82 -2.99 -10.35
C LYS A 95 9.32 -2.02 -9.29
N LEU A 96 10.62 -2.08 -9.01
CA LEU A 96 11.23 -1.18 -8.06
C LEU A 96 11.10 0.27 -8.52
N GLN A 97 10.93 1.15 -7.56
CA GLN A 97 10.91 2.60 -7.75
C GLN A 97 11.62 3.20 -6.55
N LEU A 98 12.50 4.15 -6.81
CA LEU A 98 13.21 4.90 -5.79
C LEU A 98 12.86 6.36 -5.94
N PHE A 99 12.42 6.95 -4.84
CA PHE A 99 12.12 8.35 -4.73
C PHE A 99 13.09 9.00 -3.77
N VAL A 100 13.58 10.18 -4.14
CA VAL A 100 14.41 11.01 -3.28
C VAL A 100 13.75 12.39 -3.19
N ASP A 101 13.31 12.78 -2.00
CA ASP A 101 12.49 13.98 -1.78
C ASP A 101 11.32 14.08 -2.80
N ASP A 102 10.57 12.99 -2.95
CA ASP A 102 9.45 12.81 -3.90
C ASP A 102 9.81 12.83 -5.39
N ALA A 103 11.09 13.00 -5.76
CA ALA A 103 11.53 12.92 -7.14
C ALA A 103 11.92 11.48 -7.52
N LEU A 104 11.32 10.96 -8.60
CA LEU A 104 11.57 9.59 -9.07
C LEU A 104 12.95 9.46 -9.72
N GLN A 105 13.71 8.44 -9.29
CA GLN A 105 14.98 8.07 -9.90
C GLN A 105 14.74 7.33 -11.23
N SER A 106 15.13 7.96 -12.34
CA SER A 106 14.90 7.46 -13.70
C SER A 106 15.49 6.07 -13.97
N ASN A 107 16.64 5.77 -13.36
CA ASN A 107 17.36 4.51 -13.58
C ASN A 107 16.80 3.32 -12.80
N MET A 108 15.76 3.52 -11.99
CA MET A 108 15.10 2.44 -11.25
C MET A 108 13.73 2.08 -11.77
N ALA A 109 13.13 2.87 -12.67
CA ALA A 109 11.75 2.66 -13.08
C ALA A 109 11.54 1.25 -13.67
N ASN A 110 10.89 0.39 -12.89
CA ASN A 110 10.55 -1.00 -13.23
C ASN A 110 11.70 -2.01 -13.13
N ASP A 111 12.72 -1.74 -12.32
CA ASP A 111 13.81 -2.68 -12.09
C ASP A 111 13.39 -3.86 -11.19
N THR A 112 14.16 -4.95 -11.21
CA THR A 112 13.95 -6.12 -10.36
C THR A 112 15.17 -6.41 -9.49
N LEU A 113 14.96 -6.78 -8.22
CA LEU A 113 16.04 -7.08 -7.28
C LEU A 113 15.85 -8.45 -6.64
N ALA A 114 16.74 -9.37 -6.99
CA ALA A 114 16.73 -10.72 -6.44
C ALA A 114 16.93 -10.74 -4.92
N ALA A 115 16.35 -11.74 -4.26
CA ALA A 115 16.51 -11.96 -2.83
C ALA A 115 17.98 -12.03 -2.41
N GLY A 116 18.32 -11.39 -1.29
CA GLY A 116 19.66 -11.34 -0.72
C GLY A 116 20.68 -10.46 -1.45
N THR A 117 20.34 -9.92 -2.63
CA THR A 117 21.27 -9.14 -3.45
C THR A 117 21.30 -7.66 -3.07
N VAL A 118 22.44 -7.03 -3.31
CA VAL A 118 22.63 -5.58 -3.19
C VAL A 118 22.88 -5.03 -4.59
N THR A 119 22.22 -3.93 -4.90
CA THR A 119 22.43 -3.17 -6.12
C THR A 119 22.71 -1.71 -5.77
N SER A 120 23.36 -1.01 -6.67
CA SER A 120 23.72 0.40 -6.52
C SER A 120 23.06 1.23 -7.60
N TYR A 121 22.46 2.34 -7.20
CA TYR A 121 21.79 3.24 -8.11
C TYR A 121 22.43 4.62 -8.08
N SER A 122 22.76 5.10 -9.28
CA SER A 122 23.30 6.44 -9.57
C SER A 122 22.64 6.98 -10.84
N GLY A 123 22.76 8.29 -11.10
CA GLY A 123 22.15 8.94 -12.27
C GLY A 123 20.91 9.77 -11.90
N GLY A 124 20.15 10.26 -12.89
CA GLY A 124 18.86 10.92 -12.65
C GLY A 124 18.94 12.07 -11.64
N VAL A 125 18.07 12.03 -10.62
CA VAL A 125 18.01 13.03 -9.54
C VAL A 125 19.19 12.94 -8.56
N LEU A 126 20.07 11.95 -8.72
CA LEU A 126 21.28 11.73 -7.92
C LEU A 126 22.57 12.17 -8.62
N ASN A 127 22.50 12.70 -9.85
CA ASN A 127 23.66 13.08 -10.65
C ASN A 127 23.70 14.59 -10.90
N ASP A 128 24.90 15.16 -10.91
CA ASP A 128 25.13 16.60 -11.15
C ASP A 128 24.37 17.53 -10.17
N VAL A 129 24.11 17.07 -8.94
CA VAL A 129 23.38 17.87 -7.93
C VAL A 129 24.32 18.79 -7.16
N SER A 130 23.83 19.91 -6.65
CA SER A 130 24.66 20.84 -5.89
C SER A 130 25.13 20.22 -4.56
N CYS A 131 26.43 20.25 -4.28
CA CYS A 131 26.98 19.71 -3.03
C CYS A 131 26.38 20.38 -1.79
N SER A 132 26.16 21.68 -1.83
CA SER A 132 25.54 22.46 -0.75
C SER A 132 24.09 22.05 -0.42
N GLU A 133 23.36 21.46 -1.37
CA GLU A 133 21.96 21.02 -1.20
C GLU A 133 21.82 19.60 -0.65
N TRP A 134 22.90 18.81 -0.70
CA TRP A 134 22.89 17.39 -0.36
C TRP A 134 23.83 17.03 0.80
N ILE A 135 24.99 17.68 0.91
CA ILE A 135 25.92 17.46 2.03
C ILE A 135 25.29 17.98 3.33
N ASN A 136 25.33 17.16 4.39
CA ASN A 136 24.80 17.48 5.73
C ASN A 136 23.29 17.79 5.75
N LYS A 137 22.56 17.42 4.70
CA LYS A 137 21.11 17.51 4.62
C LYS A 137 20.50 16.12 4.80
N THR A 138 19.35 16.08 5.47
CA THR A 138 18.52 14.87 5.49
C THR A 138 17.69 14.87 4.22
N LYS A 139 17.69 13.76 3.48
CA LYS A 139 16.79 13.57 2.34
C LYS A 139 15.93 12.35 2.59
N GLU A 140 14.70 12.39 2.13
CA GLU A 140 13.81 11.24 2.28
C GLU A 140 14.05 10.25 1.13
N VAL A 141 14.25 8.98 1.45
CA VAL A 141 14.49 7.94 0.45
C VAL A 141 13.40 6.89 0.54
N ARG A 142 12.50 6.89 -0.44
CA ARG A 142 11.36 5.97 -0.45
C ARG A 142 11.61 4.90 -1.49
N LEU A 143 11.46 3.65 -1.10
CA LEU A 143 11.55 2.49 -1.99
C LEU A 143 10.16 1.90 -2.14
N SER A 144 9.69 1.80 -3.37
CA SER A 144 8.43 1.14 -3.68
C SER A 144 8.68 -0.04 -4.62
N SER A 145 7.88 -1.09 -4.46
CA SER A 145 7.85 -2.26 -5.34
C SER A 145 6.40 -2.70 -5.55
N LYS A 146 6.18 -3.66 -6.46
CA LYS A 146 4.84 -4.18 -6.77
C LYS A 146 4.13 -4.80 -5.56
N GLU A 147 4.86 -5.55 -4.74
CA GLU A 147 4.31 -6.38 -3.66
C GLU A 147 4.45 -5.71 -2.28
N THR A 148 5.30 -4.68 -2.17
CA THR A 148 5.55 -3.97 -0.90
C THR A 148 6.07 -2.56 -1.14
N SER A 149 5.73 -1.65 -0.24
CA SER A 149 6.31 -0.31 -0.18
C SER A 149 7.08 -0.16 1.12
N ALA A 150 8.37 0.17 1.02
CA ALA A 150 9.26 0.36 2.16
C ALA A 150 9.74 1.81 2.19
N GLU A 151 9.24 2.58 3.15
CA GLU A 151 9.65 3.96 3.37
C GLU A 151 10.78 4.01 4.41
N LYS A 152 11.89 4.68 4.08
CA LYS A 152 12.99 4.87 5.03
C LYS A 152 13.56 6.28 4.93
N LEU A 153 13.44 7.04 6.01
CA LEU A 153 14.15 8.32 6.13
C LEU A 153 15.65 8.07 6.29
N ILE A 154 16.47 8.62 5.38
CA ILE A 154 17.92 8.44 5.41
C ILE A 154 18.59 9.79 5.52
N LYS A 155 19.28 10.03 6.63
CA LYS A 155 20.10 11.22 6.74
C LYS A 155 21.40 11.02 5.94
N PHE A 156 21.56 11.79 4.87
CA PHE A 156 22.78 11.77 4.08
C PHE A 156 23.88 12.56 4.81
N THR A 157 24.72 11.85 5.56
CA THR A 157 25.95 12.37 6.14
C THR A 157 27.13 12.04 5.23
N CYS A 158 27.72 13.04 4.58
CA CYS A 158 28.91 12.81 3.77
C CYS A 158 30.11 12.40 4.63
N THR A 159 30.84 11.41 4.14
CA THR A 159 32.23 11.15 4.53
C THR A 159 33.11 11.71 3.43
N TYR A 160 33.79 12.83 3.72
CA TYR A 160 34.71 13.47 2.78
C TYR A 160 35.84 12.51 2.40
N SER A 161 36.11 12.33 1.11
CA SER A 161 37.33 11.66 0.65
C SER A 161 38.04 12.56 -0.37
N SER A 162 39.12 13.18 0.12
CA SER A 162 40.20 13.90 -0.60
C SER A 162 39.73 14.86 -1.70
N TYR A 163 39.57 16.18 -1.50
CA TYR A 163 40.40 17.11 -0.75
C TYR A 163 39.51 18.21 -0.13
N LEU A 164 39.71 18.41 1.18
CA LEU A 164 39.45 19.61 2.00
C LEU A 164 38.02 20.19 2.05
N CYS A 165 37.33 19.87 3.15
CA CYS A 165 36.69 20.89 3.98
C CYS A 165 37.71 21.93 4.43
#